data_AF-A0A2W6AXM2-F1
#
_entry.id   AF-A0A2W6AXM2-F1
#
_cell.length_a   1.000
_cell.length_b   1.000
_cell.length_c   1.000
_cell.angle_alpha   90.00
_cell.angle_beta   90.00
_cell.angle_gamma   90.00
#
_symmetry.space_group_name_H-M   'P 1'
#
loop_
_entity.id
_entity.type
_entity.pdbx_description
1 polymer ?
#
loop_
_entity_poly.entity_id
_entity_poly.type
_entity_poly.pdbx_seq_one_letter_code
_entity_poly.pdbx_strand_id
1 'polypeptide(L)'
;MSDVVAVPVESGWRDVGDWAALYDLMDHDEQGNAFRGPHVSVDTKDSLFVACDKLVAAVGVDNVIVVDTPDAPLIMARDRGQNVKKLLDQLKERGETGRL
;
A
#
# COMPACT_ATOMS: atom_id res chain seq x y z
N MET A 1 -17.51 26.42 -21.32
CA MET A 1 -17.45 25.50 -20.16
C MET A 1 -16.59 24.34 -20.59
N SER A 2 -15.44 24.16 -19.95
CA SER A 2 -14.51 23.08 -20.27
C SER A 2 -14.89 21.89 -19.40
N ASP A 3 -15.43 20.84 -20.01
CA ASP A 3 -15.68 19.58 -19.31
C ASP A 3 -14.35 18.94 -18.93
N VAL A 4 -14.06 18.93 -17.63
CA VAL A 4 -12.93 18.20 -17.06
C VAL A 4 -13.38 16.75 -16.91
N VAL A 5 -12.94 15.90 -17.83
CA VAL A 5 -13.08 14.45 -17.71
C VAL A 5 -11.91 13.95 -16.86
N ALA A 6 -12.20 13.56 -15.63
CA ALA A 6 -11.27 12.77 -14.84
C ALA A 6 -11.28 11.34 -15.39
N VAL A 7 -10.17 10.92 -15.99
CA VAL A 7 -9.93 9.50 -16.28
C VAL A 7 -9.47 8.88 -14.97
N PRO A 8 -10.15 7.85 -14.43
CA PRO A 8 -9.56 7.06 -13.35
C PRO A 8 -8.31 6.43 -13.93
N VAL A 9 -7.16 6.99 -13.55
CA VAL A 9 -5.91 6.27 -13.67
C VAL A 9 -6.09 5.08 -12.74
N GLU A 10 -6.34 3.92 -13.34
CA GLU A 10 -5.90 2.67 -12.75
C GLU A 10 -4.41 2.88 -12.52
N SER A 11 -4.07 3.30 -11.30
CA SER A 11 -2.72 3.36 -10.79
C SER A 11 -2.30 1.91 -10.60
N GLY A 12 -2.27 1.16 -11.70
CA GLY A 12 -1.89 -0.23 -11.73
C GLY A 12 -0.43 -0.26 -11.35
N TRP A 13 -0.17 -0.39 -10.05
CA TRP A 13 0.77 -1.32 -9.42
C TRP A 13 2.05 -1.55 -10.19
N ARG A 14 2.59 -0.48 -10.80
CA ARG A 14 3.36 -0.67 -12.02
C ARG A 14 4.69 -1.34 -11.75
N ASP A 15 5.18 -1.26 -10.52
CA ASP A 15 6.27 -2.10 -10.07
C ASP A 15 6.02 -2.52 -8.62
N VAL A 16 5.67 -3.78 -8.41
CA VAL A 16 5.56 -4.40 -7.09
C VAL A 16 6.88 -4.31 -6.28
N GLY A 17 8.00 -4.04 -6.93
CA GLY A 17 9.29 -3.68 -6.31
C GLY A 17 9.41 -2.21 -5.89
N ASP A 18 8.48 -1.35 -6.27
CA ASP A 18 8.47 0.09 -6.02
C ASP A 18 8.08 0.42 -4.58
N TRP A 19 7.33 -0.43 -3.87
CA TRP A 19 6.94 -0.11 -2.50
C TRP A 19 8.11 -0.12 -1.51
N ALA A 20 9.09 -1.01 -1.70
CA ALA A 20 10.33 -0.99 -0.91
C ALA A 20 11.17 0.24 -1.26
N ALA A 21 11.30 0.58 -2.54
CA ALA A 21 11.98 1.80 -2.98
C ALA A 21 11.27 3.07 -2.48
N LEU A 22 9.93 3.08 -2.46
CA LEU A 22 9.13 4.17 -1.94
C LEU A 22 9.37 4.35 -0.45
N TYR A 23 9.41 3.27 0.33
CA TYR A 23 9.82 3.33 1.73
C TYR A 23 11.20 3.98 1.86
N ASP A 24 12.21 3.52 1.10
CA ASP A 24 13.58 4.05 1.17
C ASP A 24 13.69 5.54 0.79
N LEU A 25 12.77 6.04 -0.04
CA LEU A 25 12.72 7.44 -0.50
C LEU A 25 11.94 8.37 0.43
N MET A 26 11.16 7.84 1.36
CA MET A 26 10.34 8.62 2.27
C MET A 26 11.10 9.02 3.53
N ASP A 27 10.63 10.09 4.17
CA ASP A 27 11.09 10.44 5.51
C ASP A 27 10.56 9.40 6.51
N HIS A 28 11.43 9.04 7.45
CA HIS A 28 11.13 8.07 8.49
C HIS A 28 10.99 8.74 9.85
N ASP A 29 10.09 8.23 10.69
CA ASP A 29 10.01 8.60 12.10
C ASP A 29 11.17 7.97 12.91
N GLU A 30 11.19 8.23 14.23
CA GLU A 30 12.21 7.69 15.14
C GLU A 30 12.23 6.16 15.22
N GLN A 31 11.16 5.49 14.81
CA GLN A 31 10.99 4.04 14.81
C GLN A 31 11.22 3.43 13.42
N GLY A 32 11.62 4.23 12.43
CA GLY A 32 11.80 3.78 11.06
C GLY A 32 10.48 3.61 10.29
N ASN A 33 9.35 4.16 10.75
CA ASN A 33 8.12 4.10 9.96
C ASN A 33 8.08 5.24 8.95
N ALA A 34 7.65 4.92 7.73
CA ALA A 34 7.26 5.88 6.71
C ALA A 34 5.74 5.87 6.56
N PHE A 35 5.13 7.03 6.34
CA PHE A 35 3.68 7.10 6.15
C PHE A 35 3.26 8.23 5.22
N ARG A 36 2.13 8.02 4.53
CA ARG A 36 1.47 9.01 3.68
C ARG A 36 -0.03 8.97 3.94
N GLY A 37 -0.62 10.14 4.19
CA GLY A 37 -2.06 10.26 4.49
C GLY A 37 -2.40 10.01 5.96
N PRO A 38 -3.69 9.89 6.32
CA PRO A 38 -4.13 9.67 7.68
C PRO A 38 -3.63 8.34 8.25
N HIS A 39 -2.81 8.43 9.29
CA HIS A 39 -2.15 7.28 9.91
C HIS A 39 -2.08 7.43 11.43
N VAL A 40 -2.26 6.32 12.15
CA VAL A 40 -1.93 6.20 13.57
C VAL A 40 -1.28 4.85 13.81
N SER A 41 -0.13 4.84 14.47
CA SER A 41 0.49 3.60 14.91
C SER A 41 0.97 3.65 16.35
N VAL A 42 0.99 2.48 16.98
CA VAL A 42 1.49 2.26 18.34
C VAL A 42 2.36 1.01 18.31
N ASP A 43 3.59 1.11 18.84
CA ASP A 43 4.54 -0.01 18.88
C ASP A 43 4.76 -0.65 17.50
N THR A 44 5.15 0.15 16.50
CA THR A 44 5.44 -0.29 15.13
C THR A 44 6.82 0.18 14.68
N LYS A 45 7.52 -0.62 13.89
CA LYS A 45 8.85 -0.30 13.37
C LYS A 45 9.01 -0.67 11.91
N ASP A 46 9.90 0.06 11.23
CA ASP A 46 10.38 -0.26 9.88
C ASP A 46 9.24 -0.54 8.86
N SER A 47 8.11 0.16 9.00
CA SER A 47 6.88 -0.11 8.26
C SER A 47 6.45 1.06 7.38
N LEU A 48 5.76 0.77 6.27
CA LEU A 48 5.19 1.75 5.36
C LEU A 48 3.67 1.75 5.47
N PHE A 49 3.06 2.90 5.74
CA PHE A 49 1.61 3.06 5.80
C PHE A 49 1.13 4.09 4.77
N VAL A 50 0.40 3.65 3.76
CA VAL A 50 -0.15 4.52 2.70
C VAL A 50 -1.67 4.53 2.80
N ALA A 51 -2.22 5.66 3.26
CA ALA A 51 -3.64 5.92 3.37
C ALA A 51 -4.11 6.79 2.20
N CYS A 52 -5.06 6.30 1.40
CA CYS A 52 -5.69 7.08 0.33
C CYS A 52 -7.01 7.68 0.82
N ASP A 53 -7.98 6.84 1.18
CA ASP A 53 -9.34 7.24 1.52
C ASP A 53 -9.66 7.03 3.01
N LYS A 54 -9.03 6.03 3.64
CA LYS A 54 -9.33 5.59 5.01
C LYS A 54 -8.12 5.77 5.94
N LEU A 55 -8.39 5.95 7.24
CA LEU A 55 -7.36 5.92 8.27
C LEU A 55 -6.72 4.53 8.35
N VAL A 56 -5.38 4.49 8.28
CA VAL A 56 -4.60 3.29 8.61
C VAL A 56 -4.23 3.33 10.08
N ALA A 57 -4.73 2.36 10.86
CA ALA A 57 -4.43 2.19 12.28
C ALA A 57 -3.66 0.87 12.51
N ALA A 58 -2.46 0.95 13.09
CA ALA A 58 -1.57 -0.20 13.28
C ALA A 58 -1.08 -0.31 14.72
N VAL A 59 -1.03 -1.52 15.27
CA VAL A 59 -0.54 -1.77 16.64
C VAL A 59 0.31 -3.03 16.68
N GLY A 60 1.54 -2.94 17.18
CA GLY A 60 2.39 -4.11 17.44
C GLY A 60 2.86 -4.85 16.18
N VAL A 61 2.96 -4.16 15.04
CA VAL A 61 3.37 -4.74 13.75
C VAL A 61 4.62 -4.05 13.23
N ASP A 62 5.58 -4.86 12.80
CA ASP A 62 6.88 -4.40 12.30
C ASP A 62 7.14 -4.94 10.89
N ASN A 63 7.93 -4.21 10.11
CA ASN A 63 8.35 -4.59 8.76
C ASN A 63 7.17 -4.90 7.82
N VAL A 64 6.10 -4.11 7.88
CA VAL A 64 4.91 -4.26 7.02
C VAL A 64 4.76 -3.09 6.06
N ILE A 65 4.17 -3.36 4.90
CA ILE A 65 3.63 -2.37 4.00
C ILE A 65 2.11 -2.52 4.04
N VAL A 66 1.41 -1.44 4.38
CA VAL A 66 -0.06 -1.34 4.35
C VAL A 66 -0.44 -0.25 3.36
N VAL A 67 -1.26 -0.60 2.38
CA VAL A 67 -1.79 0.35 1.40
C VAL A 67 -3.31 0.26 1.39
N ASP A 68 -3.98 1.35 1.76
CA ASP A 68 -5.41 1.51 1.55
C ASP A 68 -5.66 1.80 0.07
N THR A 69 -6.26 0.84 -0.62
CA THR A 69 -6.76 1.00 -1.99
C THR A 69 -8.30 1.15 -1.97
N PRO A 70 -8.92 1.63 -3.06
CA PRO A 70 -10.37 1.83 -3.12
C PRO A 70 -11.18 0.56 -2.81
N ASP A 71 -10.76 -0.59 -3.37
CA ASP A 71 -11.52 -1.84 -3.30
C ASP A 71 -11.14 -2.72 -2.10
N ALA A 72 -9.84 -2.84 -1.79
CA ALA A 72 -9.37 -3.64 -0.66
C ALA A 72 -7.98 -3.19 -0.16
N PRO A 73 -7.71 -3.21 1.15
CA PRO A 73 -6.37 -2.93 1.65
C PRO A 73 -5.38 -4.02 1.20
N LEU A 74 -4.21 -3.60 0.73
CA LEU A 74 -3.05 -4.46 0.62
C LEU A 74 -2.30 -4.46 1.94
N ILE A 75 -1.94 -5.66 2.42
CA ILE A 75 -0.99 -5.82 3.53
C ILE A 75 0.05 -6.86 3.12
N MET A 76 1.33 -6.52 3.27
CA MET A 76 2.42 -7.46 3.04
C MET A 76 3.61 -7.19 3.95
N ALA A 77 4.46 -8.20 4.16
CA ALA A 77 5.77 -7.95 4.71
C ALA A 77 6.62 -7.17 3.70
N ARG A 78 7.38 -6.19 4.17
CA ARG A 78 8.15 -5.27 3.30
C ARG A 78 9.19 -5.99 2.45
N ASP A 79 9.76 -7.07 2.96
CA ASP A 79 10.73 -7.95 2.29
C ASP A 79 10.10 -8.96 1.32
N ARG A 80 8.77 -8.94 1.17
CA ARG A 80 8.00 -9.90 0.37
C ARG A 80 7.24 -9.28 -0.79
N GLY A 81 7.62 -8.07 -1.23
CA GLY A 81 7.03 -7.39 -2.38
C GLY A 81 6.81 -8.32 -3.58
N GLN A 82 7.80 -9.10 -3.98
CA GLN A 82 7.76 -10.07 -5.07
C GLN A 82 6.57 -11.07 -5.03
N ASN A 83 5.97 -11.31 -3.87
CA ASN A 83 4.83 -12.22 -3.73
C ASN A 83 3.49 -11.58 -4.12
N VAL A 84 3.39 -10.26 -4.32
CA VAL A 84 2.12 -9.63 -4.77
C VAL A 84 1.68 -10.21 -6.10
N LYS A 85 2.61 -10.53 -7.02
CA LYS A 85 2.25 -11.17 -8.29
C LYS A 85 1.47 -12.48 -8.07
N LYS A 86 1.89 -13.29 -7.09
CA LYS A 86 1.19 -14.53 -6.72
C LYS A 86 -0.20 -14.24 -6.13
N LEU A 87 -0.34 -13.16 -5.36
CA LEU A 87 -1.64 -12.73 -4.83
C LEU A 87 -2.59 -12.31 -5.98
N LEU A 88 -2.10 -11.53 -6.93
CA LEU A 88 -2.86 -11.11 -8.10
C LEU A 88 -3.28 -12.31 -8.98
N ASP A 89 -2.38 -13.28 -9.17
CA ASP A 89 -2.71 -14.53 -9.88
C ASP A 89 -3.84 -15.30 -9.17
N GLN A 90 -3.80 -15.38 -7.83
CA GLN A 90 -4.88 -16.02 -7.05
C GLN A 90 -6.22 -15.27 -7.14
N LEU A 91 -6.19 -13.93 -7.08
CA LEU A 91 -7.41 -13.12 -7.26
C LEU A 91 -8.00 -13.36 -8.66
N LYS A 92 -7.15 -13.47 -9.68
CA LYS A 92 -7.58 -13.78 -11.04
C LYS A 92 -8.25 -15.15 -11.14
N GLU A 93 -7.68 -16.18 -10.52
CA GLU A 93 -8.28 -17.53 -10.47
C GLU A 93 -9.64 -17.54 -9.76
N ARG A 94 -9.85 -16.65 -8.81
CA ARG A 94 -11.12 -16.47 -8.10
C ARG A 94 -12.14 -15.60 -8.84
N GLY A 95 -11.75 -14.99 -9.96
CA GLY A 95 -12.59 -14.03 -10.69
C GLY A 95 -12.68 -12.66 -10.02
N GLU A 96 -11.69 -12.30 -9.21
CA GLU A 96 -11.61 -11.08 -8.39
C GLU A 96 -10.56 -10.08 -8.90
N THR A 97 -10.19 -10.16 -10.19
CA THR A 97 -9.07 -9.41 -10.83
C THR A 97 -9.16 -7.87 -10.75
N GLY A 98 -10.25 -7.30 -10.25
CA GLY A 98 -10.42 -5.85 -10.06
C GLY A 98 -10.64 -5.43 -8.62
N ARG A 99 -10.35 -6.30 -7.65
CA ARG A 99 -10.52 -6.01 -6.21
C ARG A 99 -9.24 -5.50 -5.53
N LEU A 100 -8.13 -5.39 -6.28
CA LEU A 100 -6.82 -4.95 -5.80
C LEU A 100 -6.00 -4.32 -6.92
#